data_AF-A0A2S6UH55-F1
#
_entry.id   AF-A0A2S6UH55-F1
#
_cell.length_a   1.000
_cell.length_b   1.000
_cell.length_c   1.000
_cell.angle_alpha   90.00
_cell.angle_beta   90.00
_cell.angle_gamma   90.00
#
_symmetry.space_group_name_H-M   'P 1'
#
loop_
_entity.id
_entity.type
_entity.pdbx_description
1 polymer ?
#
loop_
_entity_poly.entity_id
_entity_poly.type
_entity_poly.pdbx_seq_one_letter_code
_entity_poly.pdbx_strand_id
1 'polypeptide(L)'
;KLHAQRLEVANVQYYGWGFFNRKNLLPTREQLMEATEEVNKARDRLKGKLVIDYVVPDYYARRPKACMGGWGRRFLNINPAGYVLPCHAAETIPGLRFERVTDKSLSEIWYHGSAFEAFRGTDWMPAPCSTCDRKEIDWGGCRCQAAAITGRPDATDPACELSPDHGSMNSIAQNESKPSQEQFQYRRM
;
A
#
# COMPACT_ATOMS: atom_id res chain seq x y z
N LYS A 1 -31.60 7.14 9.23
CA LYS A 1 -30.15 7.31 9.51
C LYS A 1 -29.50 5.93 9.43
N LEU A 2 -28.23 5.83 8.99
CA LEU A 2 -27.54 4.54 8.77
C LEU A 2 -27.00 3.87 10.05
N HIS A 3 -27.03 4.55 11.20
CA HIS A 3 -26.55 4.05 12.51
C HIS A 3 -25.12 3.46 12.51
N ALA A 4 -24.27 3.91 11.58
CA ALA A 4 -22.88 3.48 11.49
C ALA A 4 -22.09 3.91 12.75
N GLN A 5 -21.26 3.01 13.26
CA GLN A 5 -20.33 3.27 14.35
C GLN A 5 -18.93 3.69 13.87
N ARG A 6 -18.61 3.38 12.61
CA ARG A 6 -17.33 3.70 11.97
C ARG A 6 -17.56 4.21 10.54
N LEU A 7 -16.73 5.18 10.16
CA LEU A 7 -16.56 5.66 8.79
C LEU A 7 -15.07 5.54 8.42
N GLU A 8 -14.78 4.86 7.33
CA GLU A 8 -13.43 4.76 6.79
C GLU A 8 -13.30 5.68 5.56
N VAL A 9 -12.38 6.63 5.64
CA VAL A 9 -12.01 7.53 4.54
C VAL A 9 -10.59 7.15 4.14
N ALA A 10 -10.48 6.26 3.16
CA ALA A 10 -9.19 5.76 2.70
C ALA A 10 -8.94 6.18 1.26
N ASN A 11 -7.77 6.75 1.01
CA ASN A 11 -7.30 6.96 -0.34
C ASN A 11 -7.01 5.61 -1.03
N VAL A 12 -7.20 5.55 -2.34
CA VAL A 12 -6.92 4.34 -3.13
C VAL A 12 -5.43 4.02 -3.12
N GLN A 13 -5.09 2.74 -3.02
CA GLN A 13 -3.72 2.31 -3.25
C GLN A 13 -3.41 2.38 -4.75
N TYR A 14 -2.34 3.07 -5.12
CA TYR A 14 -1.97 3.29 -6.52
C TYR A 14 -1.07 2.18 -7.09
N TYR A 15 -1.40 0.94 -6.74
CA TYR A 15 -0.88 -0.28 -7.33
C TYR A 15 -2.04 -1.21 -7.66
N GLY A 16 -1.83 -2.21 -8.52
CA GLY A 16 -2.92 -2.98 -9.09
C GLY A 16 -3.86 -2.07 -9.89
N TRP A 17 -5.12 -1.95 -9.50
CA TRP A 17 -6.13 -1.28 -10.32
C TRP A 17 -6.18 0.24 -10.18
N GLY A 18 -5.80 0.74 -9.00
CA GLY A 18 -5.64 2.19 -8.79
C GLY A 18 -4.51 2.76 -9.66
N PHE A 19 -3.56 1.94 -10.10
CA PHE A 19 -2.46 2.34 -10.97
C PHE A 19 -2.95 2.84 -12.34
N PHE A 20 -3.83 2.09 -13.01
CA PHE A 20 -4.31 2.43 -14.36
C PHE A 20 -5.09 3.75 -14.43
N ASN A 21 -5.61 4.20 -13.28
CA ASN A 21 -6.41 5.41 -13.17
C ASN A 21 -5.73 6.46 -12.27
N ARG A 22 -4.44 6.29 -11.93
CA ARG A 22 -3.75 7.12 -10.93
C ARG A 22 -3.85 8.61 -11.23
N LYS A 23 -3.68 9.02 -12.49
CA LYS A 23 -3.83 10.43 -12.93
C LYS A 23 -5.20 11.04 -12.64
N ASN A 24 -6.25 10.22 -12.60
CA ASN A 24 -7.60 10.68 -12.31
C ASN A 24 -7.98 10.53 -10.82
N LEU A 25 -7.19 9.76 -10.06
CA LEU A 25 -7.48 9.37 -8.68
C LEU A 25 -6.55 9.99 -7.65
N LEU A 26 -5.36 10.47 -8.05
CA LEU A 26 -4.37 11.07 -7.16
C LEU A 26 -4.80 12.51 -6.81
N PRO A 27 -5.14 12.79 -5.53
CA PRO A 27 -5.54 14.14 -5.15
C PRO A 27 -4.35 15.09 -5.23
N THR A 28 -4.61 16.38 -5.41
CA THR A 28 -3.58 17.39 -5.19
C THR A 28 -3.24 17.50 -3.71
N ARG A 29 -2.13 18.18 -3.41
CA ARG A 29 -1.74 18.47 -2.03
C ARG A 29 -2.77 19.35 -1.32
N GLU A 30 -3.35 20.32 -2.04
CA GLU A 30 -4.35 21.24 -1.53
C GLU A 30 -5.65 20.49 -1.19
N GLN A 31 -6.12 19.62 -2.09
CA GLN A 31 -7.28 18.76 -1.85
C GLN A 31 -7.05 17.85 -0.63
N LEU A 32 -5.84 17.31 -0.47
CA LEU A 32 -5.51 16.49 0.70
C LEU A 32 -5.54 17.31 1.99
N MET A 33 -5.02 18.54 1.98
CA MET A 33 -5.03 19.42 3.13
C MET A 33 -6.46 19.79 3.53
N GLU A 34 -7.30 20.17 2.57
CA GLU A 34 -8.71 20.48 2.78
C GLU A 34 -9.47 19.28 3.36
N ALA A 35 -9.33 18.09 2.76
CA ALA A 35 -9.95 16.87 3.26
C ALA A 35 -9.48 16.51 4.68
N THR A 36 -8.20 16.72 4.98
CA THR A 36 -7.63 16.49 6.31
C THR A 36 -8.23 17.43 7.36
N GLU A 37 -8.40 18.70 7.02
CA GLU A 37 -9.02 19.69 7.88
C GLU A 37 -10.49 19.30 8.18
N GLU A 38 -11.26 18.94 7.15
CA GLU A 38 -12.65 18.54 7.31
C GLU A 38 -12.82 17.25 8.13
N VAL A 39 -11.96 16.26 7.91
CA VAL A 39 -11.94 15.04 8.73
C VAL A 39 -11.66 15.36 10.19
N ASN A 40 -10.71 16.27 10.48
CA ASN A 40 -10.38 16.65 11.84
C ASN A 40 -11.54 17.38 12.53
N LYS A 41 -12.18 18.36 11.85
CA LYS A 41 -13.41 19.01 12.33
C LYS A 41 -14.52 17.99 12.61
N ALA A 42 -14.69 16.99 11.73
CA ALA A 42 -15.69 15.95 11.90
C ALA A 42 -15.41 15.02 13.08
N ARG A 43 -14.13 14.65 13.32
CA ARG A 43 -13.71 13.86 14.47
C ARG A 43 -14.05 14.54 15.78
N ASP A 44 -13.78 15.84 15.90
CA ASP A 44 -14.10 16.61 17.09
C ASP A 44 -15.61 16.70 17.31
N ARG A 45 -16.35 17.05 16.25
CA ARG A 45 -17.82 17.19 16.30
C ARG A 45 -18.55 15.87 16.61
N LEU A 46 -17.99 14.73 16.22
CA LEU A 46 -18.63 13.40 16.33
C LEU A 46 -17.98 12.49 17.38
N LYS A 47 -17.11 13.05 18.24
CA LYS A 47 -16.46 12.31 19.32
C LYS A 47 -17.48 11.57 20.19
N GLY A 48 -17.22 10.28 20.44
CA GLY A 48 -18.10 9.39 21.20
C GLY A 48 -19.33 8.89 20.44
N LYS A 49 -19.57 9.33 19.19
CA LYS A 49 -20.71 8.92 18.36
C LYS A 49 -20.29 8.14 17.12
N LEU A 50 -19.20 8.55 16.47
CA LEU A 50 -18.69 7.93 15.25
C LEU A 50 -17.16 7.91 15.29
N VAL A 51 -16.57 6.77 14.96
CA VAL A 51 -15.12 6.65 14.72
C VAL A 51 -14.84 6.96 13.25
N ILE A 52 -13.92 7.89 12.98
CA ILE A 52 -13.49 8.21 11.61
C ILE A 52 -12.03 7.79 11.44
N ASP A 53 -11.82 6.71 10.68
CA ASP A 53 -10.49 6.25 10.26
C ASP A 53 -10.13 6.93 8.94
N TYR A 54 -8.99 7.61 8.92
CA TYR A 54 -8.56 8.42 7.78
C TYR A 54 -7.17 7.99 7.33
N VAL A 55 -7.09 7.53 6.08
CA VAL A 55 -5.86 7.01 5.48
C VAL A 55 -5.48 7.92 4.30
N VAL A 56 -4.50 8.78 4.55
CA VAL A 56 -3.90 9.67 3.56
C VAL A 56 -3.03 8.89 2.56
N PRO A 57 -2.86 9.37 1.31
CA PRO A 57 -1.99 8.73 0.34
C PRO A 57 -0.51 8.86 0.71
N ASP A 58 0.25 7.78 0.48
CA ASP A 58 1.67 7.70 0.81
C ASP A 58 2.55 8.71 0.03
N TYR A 59 2.05 9.23 -1.10
CA TYR A 59 2.73 10.23 -1.94
C TYR A 59 3.03 11.56 -1.24
N TYR A 60 2.46 11.81 -0.06
CA TYR A 60 2.76 12.98 0.76
C TYR A 60 3.33 12.61 2.14
N ALA A 61 3.69 11.34 2.36
CA ALA A 61 4.33 10.89 3.59
C ALA A 61 5.86 11.10 3.55
N ARG A 62 6.47 11.30 4.72
CA ARG A 62 7.96 11.35 4.86
C ARG A 62 8.57 9.98 5.15
N ARG A 63 7.77 9.09 5.75
CA ARG A 63 8.13 7.74 6.15
C ARG A 63 6.97 6.82 5.82
N PRO A 64 7.23 5.60 5.32
CA PRO A 64 6.19 4.64 5.02
C PRO A 64 5.58 4.09 6.31
N LYS A 65 4.37 3.55 6.19
CA LYS A 65 3.76 2.68 7.20
C LYS A 65 4.10 1.22 6.91
N ALA A 66 3.97 0.36 7.91
CA ALA A 66 4.00 -1.08 7.70
C ALA A 66 2.81 -1.52 6.83
N CYS A 67 3.05 -1.73 5.53
CA CYS A 67 2.02 -2.15 4.59
C CYS A 67 1.40 -3.49 5.04
N MET A 68 0.09 -3.51 5.28
CA MET A 68 -0.64 -4.65 5.87
C MET A 68 -0.03 -5.18 7.19
N GLY A 69 0.71 -4.33 7.91
CA GLY A 69 1.42 -4.70 9.14
C GLY A 69 2.73 -5.46 8.93
N GLY A 70 3.31 -5.44 7.71
CA GLY A 70 4.54 -6.12 7.33
C GLY A 70 4.26 -7.34 6.44
N TRP A 71 5.08 -7.52 5.40
CA TRP A 71 4.91 -8.60 4.42
C TRP A 71 4.87 -9.98 5.08
N GLY A 72 3.79 -10.72 4.84
CA GLY A 72 3.61 -12.06 5.41
C GLY A 72 3.66 -12.09 6.94
N ARG A 73 3.34 -11.00 7.65
CA ARG A 73 3.48 -10.94 9.11
C ARG A 73 2.14 -11.07 9.86
N ARG A 74 1.07 -10.51 9.30
CA ARG A 74 -0.26 -10.46 9.95
C ARG A 74 -1.42 -10.86 9.04
N PHE A 75 -1.25 -10.70 7.73
CA PHE A 75 -2.33 -10.80 6.77
C PHE A 75 -1.93 -11.74 5.64
N LEU A 76 -2.92 -12.51 5.15
CA LEU A 76 -2.90 -13.22 3.88
C LEU A 76 -4.21 -12.95 3.14
N ASN A 77 -4.18 -13.10 1.82
CA ASN A 77 -5.36 -13.10 0.97
C ASN A 77 -5.43 -14.46 0.24
N ILE A 78 -6.63 -14.96 -0.03
CA ILE A 78 -6.86 -16.13 -0.87
C ILE A 78 -7.74 -15.68 -2.03
N ASN A 79 -7.20 -15.68 -3.24
CA ASN A 79 -7.97 -15.28 -4.42
C ASN A 79 -8.98 -16.38 -4.81
N PRO A 80 -9.97 -16.11 -5.69
CA PRO A 80 -10.99 -17.10 -6.06
C PRO A 80 -10.46 -18.39 -6.71
N ALA A 81 -9.24 -18.37 -7.28
CA ALA A 81 -8.59 -19.55 -7.81
C ALA A 81 -7.91 -20.42 -6.73
N GLY A 82 -7.89 -19.93 -5.48
CA GLY A 82 -7.33 -20.61 -4.32
C GLY A 82 -5.86 -20.27 -4.04
N TYR A 83 -5.25 -19.33 -4.77
CA TYR A 83 -3.88 -18.90 -4.50
C TYR A 83 -3.80 -18.07 -3.23
N VAL A 84 -2.81 -18.37 -2.39
CA VAL A 84 -2.56 -17.64 -1.14
C VAL A 84 -1.49 -16.57 -1.39
N LEU A 85 -1.82 -15.32 -1.06
CA LEU A 85 -1.04 -14.13 -1.37
C LEU A 85 -0.66 -13.38 -0.07
N PRO A 86 0.57 -12.86 0.07
CA PRO A 86 0.96 -12.04 1.23
C PRO A 86 0.23 -10.69 1.31
N CYS A 87 -0.27 -10.20 0.17
CA CYS A 87 -1.15 -9.03 0.10
C CYS A 87 -2.00 -9.10 -1.18
N HIS A 88 -3.04 -8.27 -1.29
CA HIS A 88 -3.94 -8.27 -2.45
C HIS A 88 -3.21 -7.99 -3.78
N ALA A 89 -2.15 -7.19 -3.78
CA ALA A 89 -1.42 -6.82 -4.99
C ALA A 89 -0.12 -7.61 -5.20
N ALA A 90 0.11 -8.70 -4.45
CA ALA A 90 1.36 -9.45 -4.54
C ALA A 90 1.63 -9.99 -5.95
N GLU A 91 0.58 -10.36 -6.69
CA GLU A 91 0.67 -10.86 -8.07
C GLU A 91 1.20 -9.82 -9.07
N THR A 92 1.27 -8.54 -8.70
CA THR A 92 1.90 -7.51 -9.56
C THR A 92 3.43 -7.55 -9.49
N ILE A 93 4.01 -8.30 -8.54
CA ILE A 93 5.46 -8.40 -8.38
C ILE A 93 5.97 -9.55 -9.26
N PRO A 94 6.81 -9.27 -10.28
CA PRO A 94 7.35 -10.32 -11.13
C PRO A 94 8.27 -11.25 -10.34
N GLY A 95 8.24 -12.54 -10.67
CA GLY A 95 9.14 -13.54 -10.09
C GLY A 95 8.63 -14.22 -8.80
N LEU A 96 7.56 -13.74 -8.17
CA LEU A 96 6.94 -14.44 -7.06
C LEU A 96 6.13 -15.65 -7.54
N ARG A 97 6.16 -16.73 -6.75
CA ARG A 97 5.37 -17.95 -6.99
C ARG A 97 4.40 -18.16 -5.83
N PHE A 98 3.12 -18.31 -6.15
CA PHE A 98 2.05 -18.47 -5.18
C PHE A 98 1.56 -19.92 -5.17
N GLU A 99 1.23 -20.41 -3.98
CA GLU A 99 0.74 -21.77 -3.76
C GLU A 99 -0.76 -21.76 -3.49
N ARG A 100 -1.43 -22.87 -3.78
CA ARG A 100 -2.88 -22.99 -3.63
C ARG A 100 -3.25 -23.78 -2.39
N VAL A 101 -4.34 -23.39 -1.74
CA VAL A 101 -4.89 -24.10 -0.57
C VAL A 101 -5.39 -25.51 -0.88
N THR A 102 -5.58 -25.85 -2.16
CA THR A 102 -5.94 -27.21 -2.61
C THR A 102 -4.74 -28.16 -2.65
N ASP A 103 -3.53 -27.60 -2.73
CA ASP A 103 -2.31 -28.37 -2.99
C ASP A 103 -1.49 -28.52 -1.71
N LYS A 104 -1.56 -27.55 -0.80
CA LYS A 104 -0.85 -27.52 0.48
C LYS A 104 -1.69 -26.93 1.61
N SER A 105 -1.35 -27.27 2.85
CA SER A 105 -2.02 -26.69 4.02
C SER A 105 -1.74 -25.18 4.13
N LEU A 106 -2.73 -24.41 4.60
CA LEU A 106 -2.55 -22.96 4.77
C LEU A 106 -1.39 -22.62 5.71
N SER A 107 -1.15 -23.45 6.73
CA SER A 107 -0.02 -23.30 7.65
C SER A 107 1.32 -23.47 6.93
N GLU A 108 1.44 -24.49 6.07
CA GLU A 108 2.67 -24.70 5.28
C GLU A 108 2.94 -23.52 4.35
N ILE A 109 1.91 -23.06 3.61
CA ILE A 109 2.06 -21.92 2.70
C ILE A 109 2.41 -20.64 3.48
N TRP A 110 1.78 -20.43 4.65
CA TRP A 110 2.07 -19.26 5.48
C TRP A 110 3.51 -19.26 5.99
N TYR A 111 4.00 -20.36 6.54
CA TYR A 111 5.32 -20.39 7.17
C TYR A 111 6.47 -20.61 6.18
N HIS A 112 6.26 -21.38 5.11
CA HIS A 112 7.30 -21.88 4.21
C HIS A 112 7.05 -21.57 2.73
N GLY A 113 5.98 -20.84 2.40
CA GLY A 113 5.69 -20.48 1.03
C GLY A 113 6.67 -19.44 0.50
N SER A 114 7.26 -19.71 -0.67
CA SER A 114 8.32 -18.86 -1.24
C SER A 114 7.91 -17.38 -1.40
N ALA A 115 6.67 -17.10 -1.80
CA ALA A 115 6.15 -15.74 -1.86
C ALA A 115 6.04 -15.07 -0.48
N PHE A 116 5.73 -15.82 0.58
CA PHE A 116 5.65 -15.29 1.94
C PHE A 116 7.04 -14.99 2.50
N GLU A 117 8.01 -15.88 2.27
CA GLU A 117 9.38 -15.71 2.75
C GLU A 117 10.14 -14.60 2.02
N ALA A 118 9.83 -14.34 0.74
CA ALA A 118 10.56 -13.42 -0.13
C ALA A 118 10.91 -12.05 0.51
N PHE A 119 9.97 -11.46 1.25
CA PHE A 119 10.16 -10.17 1.93
C PHE A 119 9.75 -10.22 3.42
N ARG A 120 9.72 -11.40 4.03
CA ARG A 120 9.46 -11.53 5.47
C ARG A 120 10.72 -11.26 6.27
N GLY A 121 10.56 -10.59 7.41
CA GLY A 121 11.70 -10.20 8.26
C GLY A 121 12.50 -9.07 7.64
N THR A 122 13.79 -9.00 7.95
CA THR A 122 14.68 -7.90 7.53
C THR A 122 15.87 -8.33 6.68
N ASP A 123 16.10 -9.63 6.52
CA ASP A 123 17.34 -10.15 5.93
C ASP A 123 17.46 -9.87 4.42
N TRP A 124 16.32 -9.65 3.76
CA TRP A 124 16.23 -9.27 2.34
C TRP A 124 16.52 -7.78 2.10
N MET A 125 16.51 -6.94 3.14
CA MET A 125 16.49 -5.50 2.96
C MET A 125 17.84 -4.97 2.47
N PRO A 126 17.87 -4.15 1.40
CA PRO A 126 19.07 -3.43 1.01
C PRO A 126 19.30 -2.20 1.91
N ALA A 127 20.45 -1.55 1.77
CA ALA A 127 20.65 -0.21 2.33
C ALA A 127 19.67 0.80 1.68
N PRO A 128 19.18 1.81 2.43
CA PRO A 128 19.48 2.10 3.84
C PRO A 128 18.69 1.26 4.86
N CYS A 129 17.70 0.47 4.44
CA CYS A 129 16.82 -0.28 5.34
C CYS A 129 17.56 -1.31 6.20
N SER A 130 18.56 -2.00 5.67
CA SER A 130 19.33 -3.04 6.39
C SER A 130 19.90 -2.57 7.74
N THR A 131 20.30 -1.30 7.83
CA THR A 131 20.89 -0.68 9.02
C THR A 131 19.98 0.38 9.65
N CYS A 132 18.74 0.53 9.19
CA CYS A 132 17.83 1.56 9.69
C CYS A 132 17.16 1.14 10.99
N ASP A 133 17.10 2.03 11.98
CA ASP A 133 16.43 1.81 13.27
C ASP A 133 14.93 1.49 13.14
N ARG A 134 14.33 1.80 11.98
CA ARG A 134 12.89 1.59 11.72
C ARG A 134 12.56 0.29 10.98
N LYS A 135 13.55 -0.52 10.62
CA LYS A 135 13.37 -1.71 9.76
C LYS A 135 12.38 -2.74 10.32
N GLU A 136 12.19 -2.80 11.64
CA GLU A 136 11.19 -3.67 12.29
C GLU A 136 9.90 -2.95 12.69
N ILE A 137 9.81 -1.65 12.42
CA ILE A 137 8.63 -0.81 12.67
C ILE A 137 7.77 -0.76 11.42
N ASP A 138 8.35 -0.35 10.29
CA ASP A 138 7.65 -0.18 9.01
C ASP A 138 7.97 -1.27 7.99
N TRP A 139 8.91 -2.17 8.30
CA TRP A 139 9.27 -3.33 7.46
C TRP A 139 9.69 -2.92 6.04
N GLY A 140 10.31 -1.74 5.92
CA GLY A 140 10.74 -1.19 4.64
C GLY A 140 9.59 -0.67 3.78
N GLY A 141 8.35 -0.61 4.28
CA GLY A 141 7.18 -0.12 3.55
C GLY A 141 6.55 -1.14 2.59
N CYS A 142 5.94 -0.67 1.52
CA CYS A 142 5.16 -1.44 0.57
C CYS A 142 6.01 -2.00 -0.59
N ARG A 143 6.09 -3.34 -0.71
CA ARG A 143 6.83 -4.02 -1.78
C ARG A 143 6.19 -3.85 -3.16
N CYS A 144 4.86 -3.82 -3.22
CA CYS A 144 4.13 -3.56 -4.46
C CYS A 144 4.38 -2.13 -4.99
N GLN A 145 4.50 -1.15 -4.09
CA GLN A 145 4.81 0.23 -4.48
C GLN A 145 6.28 0.37 -4.92
N ALA A 146 7.21 -0.22 -4.18
CA ALA A 146 8.61 -0.27 -4.58
C ALA A 146 8.78 -0.92 -5.97
N ALA A 147 8.14 -2.06 -6.22
CA ALA A 147 8.16 -2.71 -7.53
C ALA A 147 7.56 -1.82 -8.63
N ALA A 148 6.39 -1.21 -8.38
CA ALA A 148 5.70 -0.41 -9.39
C ALA A 148 6.43 0.87 -9.79
N ILE A 149 7.20 1.48 -8.88
CA ILE A 149 7.91 2.74 -9.14
C ILE A 149 9.34 2.49 -9.59
N THR A 150 10.04 1.54 -8.97
CA THR A 150 11.48 1.32 -9.18
C THR A 150 11.79 0.14 -10.09
N GLY A 151 10.79 -0.69 -10.41
CA GLY A 151 10.98 -1.99 -11.05
C GLY A 151 11.57 -3.06 -10.13
N ARG A 152 11.93 -2.73 -8.89
CA ARG A 152 12.61 -3.60 -7.92
C ARG A 152 11.78 -3.78 -6.65
N PRO A 153 11.24 -4.99 -6.37
CA PRO A 153 10.40 -5.22 -5.20
C PRO A 153 11.17 -5.26 -3.88
N ASP A 154 12.49 -5.39 -3.92
CA ASP A 154 13.41 -5.33 -2.77
C ASP A 154 13.89 -3.89 -2.47
N ALA A 155 13.66 -2.92 -3.35
CA ALA A 155 14.07 -1.54 -3.14
C ALA A 155 13.36 -0.90 -1.93
N THR A 156 14.02 0.07 -1.28
CA THR A 156 13.38 0.89 -0.23
C THR A 156 12.13 1.57 -0.80
N ASP A 157 11.02 1.48 -0.08
CA ASP A 157 9.77 2.12 -0.51
C ASP A 157 9.99 3.61 -0.82
N PRO A 158 9.71 4.09 -2.05
CA PRO A 158 9.85 5.49 -2.43
C PRO A 158 9.06 6.49 -1.57
N ALA A 159 8.07 6.05 -0.79
CA ALA A 159 7.41 6.90 0.21
C ALA A 159 8.36 7.31 1.37
N CYS A 160 9.47 6.60 1.54
CA CYS A 160 10.51 6.99 2.49
C CYS A 160 11.40 8.08 1.89
N GLU A 161 11.59 9.19 2.60
CA GLU A 161 12.49 10.27 2.16
C GLU A 161 13.97 9.84 2.05
N LEU A 162 14.34 8.70 2.67
CA LEU A 162 15.68 8.10 2.58
C LEU A 162 15.83 7.17 1.36
N SER A 163 14.75 6.90 0.63
CA SER A 163 14.83 6.11 -0.60
C SER A 163 15.56 6.92 -1.68
N PRO A 164 16.53 6.33 -2.41
CA PRO A 164 17.11 6.96 -3.60
C PRO A 164 16.04 7.33 -4.65
N ASP A 165 14.93 6.58 -4.67
CA ASP A 165 13.82 6.74 -5.61
C ASP A 165 12.71 7.68 -5.10
N HIS A 166 12.90 8.34 -3.94
CA HIS A 166 11.91 9.28 -3.39
C HIS A 166 11.58 10.43 -4.36
N GLY A 167 12.59 10.93 -5.08
CA GLY A 167 12.41 11.96 -6.11
C GLY A 167 11.49 11.52 -7.25
N SER A 168 11.52 10.23 -7.62
CA SER A 168 10.65 9.66 -8.65
C SER A 168 9.19 9.67 -8.21
N MET A 169 8.91 9.30 -6.96
CA MET A 169 7.55 9.34 -6.41
C MET A 169 7.00 10.77 -6.32
N ASN A 170 7.82 11.73 -5.90
CA ASN A 170 7.43 13.14 -5.85
C ASN A 170 7.13 13.69 -7.25
N SER A 171 7.93 13.32 -8.24
CA SER A 171 7.70 13.70 -9.65
C SER A 171 6.38 13.14 -10.18
N ILE A 172 6.05 11.88 -9.85
CA ILE A 172 4.76 11.27 -10.18
C ILE A 172 3.63 12.07 -9.52
N ALA A 173 3.73 12.38 -8.22
CA ALA A 173 2.71 13.15 -7.53
C ALA A 173 2.44 14.50 -8.20
N GLN A 174 3.50 15.26 -8.49
CA GLN A 174 3.39 16.59 -9.09
C GLN A 174 2.81 16.57 -10.50
N ASN A 175 3.11 15.54 -11.29
CA ASN A 175 2.66 15.45 -12.68
C ASN A 175 1.25 14.86 -12.80
N GLU A 176 0.94 13.84 -12.00
CA GLU A 176 -0.28 13.06 -12.13
C GLU A 176 -1.42 13.55 -11.23
N SER A 177 -1.16 14.38 -10.21
CA SER A 177 -2.26 14.99 -9.43
C SER A 177 -2.93 16.17 -10.15
N LYS A 178 -2.44 16.56 -11.33
CA LYS A 178 -3.04 17.65 -12.12
C LYS A 178 -4.38 17.21 -12.68
N PRO A 179 -5.37 18.13 -12.82
CA PRO A 179 -6.65 17.80 -13.45
C PRO A 179 -6.44 17.12 -14.80
N SER A 180 -6.82 15.86 -14.88
CA SER A 180 -6.71 15.03 -16.08
C SER A 180 -8.09 14.89 -16.72
N GLN A 181 -8.15 14.99 -18.04
CA GLN A 181 -9.33 14.64 -18.84
C GLN A 181 -9.26 13.21 -19.40
N GLU A 182 -8.29 12.40 -18.95
CA GLU A 182 -8.17 11.01 -19.40
C GLU A 182 -9.41 10.21 -18.99
N GLN A 183 -9.90 9.36 -19.88
CA GLN A 183 -11.04 8.51 -19.58
C GLN A 183 -10.65 7.43 -18.56
N PHE A 184 -11.54 7.14 -17.61
CA PHE A 184 -11.35 6.04 -16.68
C PHE A 184 -11.27 4.71 -17.42
N GLN A 185 -10.29 3.89 -17.03
CA GLN A 185 -10.18 2.50 -17.41
C GLN A 185 -10.99 1.64 -16.43
N TYR A 186 -12.09 1.08 -16.92
CA TYR A 186 -12.98 0.22 -16.14
C TYR A 186 -12.63 -1.26 -16.30
N ARG A 187 -12.85 -2.03 -15.23
CA ARG A 187 -12.85 -3.51 -15.31
C ARG A 187 -13.97 -3.95 -16.25
N ARG A 188 -13.63 -4.76 -17.25
CA ARG A 188 -14.64 -5.55 -17.97
C ARG A 188 -14.83 -6.84 -17.16
N MET A 189 -16.07 -7.07 -16.74
CA MET A 189 -16.48 -8.32 -16.08
C MET A 189 -16.72 -9.40 -17.14
#